data_AF-A0ABD0MLZ3-F1
#
_entry.id   AF-A0ABD0MLZ3-F1
#
_cell.length_a   1.000
_cell.length_b   1.000
_cell.length_c   1.000
_cell.angle_alpha   90.00
_cell.angle_beta   90.00
_cell.angle_gamma   90.00
#
_symmetry.space_group_name_H-M   'P 1'
#
loop_
_entity.id
_entity.type
_entity.pdbx_description
1 polymer ?
#
loop_
_entity_poly.entity_id
_entity_poly.type
_entity_poly.pdbx_seq_one_letter_code
_entity_poly.pdbx_strand_id
1 'polypeptide(L)' 'RRRAQVRDVIRHLKKKGITARSFYPAQLKISLDSGDKSFSPLADALPTLQELGIALETELSKDAERRPPPD' A
#
# COMPACT_ATOMS: atom_id res chain seq x y z
N ARG A 1 -7.68 -10.45 3.52
CA ARG A 1 -8.08 -9.09 3.02
C ARG A 1 -6.84 -8.23 2.75
N ARG A 2 -6.05 -7.82 3.76
CA ARG A 2 -4.84 -6.98 3.58
C ARG A 2 -3.82 -7.52 2.55
N ARG A 3 -3.44 -8.81 2.63
CA ARG A 3 -2.53 -9.43 1.64
C ARG A 3 -3.09 -9.48 0.21
N ALA A 4 -4.40 -9.61 0.05
CA ALA A 4 -5.03 -9.59 -1.28
C ALA A 4 -4.92 -8.19 -1.90
N GLN A 5 -5.21 -7.14 -1.11
CA GLN A 5 -5.03 -5.75 -1.51
C GLN A 5 -3.58 -5.45 -1.91
N VAL A 6 -2.60 -5.90 -1.10
CA VAL A 6 -1.16 -5.75 -1.45
C VAL A 6 -0.83 -6.47 -2.76
N ARG A 7 -1.38 -7.66 -3.02
CA ARG A 7 -1.17 -8.38 -4.29
C ARG A 7 -1.80 -7.66 -5.47
N ASP A 8 -2.98 -7.05 -5.30
CA ASP A 8 -3.62 -6.27 -6.36
C ASP A 8 -2.80 -5.01 -6.68
N VAL A 9 -2.28 -4.33 -5.66
CA VAL A 9 -1.34 -3.19 -5.83
C VAL A 9 -0.09 -3.62 -6.60
N ILE A 10 0.52 -4.75 -6.22
CA ILE A 10 1.68 -5.28 -6.93
C ILE A 10 1.35 -5.57 -8.40
N ARG A 11 0.15 -6.08 -8.70
CA ARG A 11 -0.31 -6.30 -10.08
C ARG A 11 -0.37 -4.98 -10.86
N HIS A 12 -0.86 -3.91 -10.25
CA HIS A 12 -0.95 -2.59 -10.87
C HIS A 12 0.45 -1.97 -11.08
N LEU A 13 1.33 -2.08 -10.09
CA LEU A 13 2.73 -1.62 -10.18
C LEU A 13 3.48 -2.34 -11.31
N LYS A 14 3.34 -3.67 -11.41
CA LYS A 14 3.96 -4.45 -12.49
C LYS A 14 3.47 -4.05 -13.88
N LYS A 15 2.18 -3.73 -14.04
CA LYS A 15 1.63 -3.21 -15.32
C LYS A 15 2.27 -1.88 -15.73
N LYS A 16 2.75 -1.09 -14.77
CA LYS A 16 3.48 0.17 -15.00
C LYS A 16 4.99 -0.02 -15.11
N GLY A 17 5.49 -1.25 -15.12
CA GLY A 17 6.92 -1.55 -15.15
C GLY A 17 7.63 -1.37 -13.81
N ILE A 18 6.90 -1.13 -12.72
CA ILE A 18 7.48 -0.91 -11.39
C ILE A 18 7.63 -2.24 -10.66
N THR A 19 8.83 -2.49 -10.15
CA THR A 19 9.13 -3.71 -9.40
C THR A 19 8.58 -3.59 -7.99
N ALA A 20 7.69 -4.50 -7.60
CA ALA A 20 7.13 -4.54 -6.26
C ALA A 20 7.01 -5.98 -5.74
N ARG A 21 7.20 -6.13 -4.42
CA ARG A 21 7.16 -7.42 -3.70
C ARG A 21 6.28 -7.30 -2.45
N SER A 22 5.65 -8.41 -2.08
CA SER A 22 4.93 -8.52 -0.81
C SER A 22 5.81 -9.30 0.18
N PHE A 23 6.01 -8.76 1.38
CA PHE A 23 6.64 -9.48 2.49
C PHE A 23 5.63 -9.80 3.58
N TYR A 24 5.90 -10.86 4.34
CA TYR A 24 5.10 -11.24 5.50
C TYR A 24 5.24 -10.18 6.61
N PRO A 25 4.16 -9.79 7.31
CA PRO A 25 2.80 -10.32 7.23
C PRO A 25 1.86 -9.63 6.21
N ALA A 26 2.16 -8.43 5.73
CA ALA A 26 1.44 -7.73 4.65
C ALA A 26 2.18 -6.46 4.19
N GLN A 27 3.51 -6.52 4.12
CA GLN A 27 4.32 -5.35 3.77
C GLN A 27 4.43 -5.23 2.25
N LEU A 28 4.26 -4.01 1.74
CA LEU A 28 4.48 -3.69 0.33
C LEU A 28 5.88 -3.10 0.19
N LYS A 29 6.76 -3.77 -0.57
CA LYS A 29 8.07 -3.23 -0.95
C LYS A 29 8.02 -2.80 -2.41
N ILE A 30 8.33 -1.54 -2.68
CA ILE A 30 8.41 -0.95 -4.02
C ILE A 30 9.87 -0.60 -4.28
N SER A 31 10.41 -1.10 -5.39
CA SER A 31 11.74 -0.73 -5.87
C SER A 31 11.58 0.40 -6.88
N LEU A 32 12.07 1.59 -6.52
CA LEU A 32 12.12 2.78 -7.37
C LEU A 32 13.57 3.12 -7.68
N ASP A 33 13.81 3.99 -8.65
CA ASP A 33 15.16 4.46 -8.98
C ASP A 33 15.81 5.23 -7.81
N SER A 34 15.00 5.85 -6.96
CA SER A 34 15.44 6.49 -5.70
C SER A 34 15.82 5.49 -4.60
N GLY A 35 15.64 4.19 -4.83
CA GLY A 35 15.85 3.13 -3.86
C GLY A 35 14.57 2.38 -3.46
N ASP A 36 14.76 1.38 -2.61
CA ASP A 36 13.71 0.51 -2.11
C ASP A 36 12.91 1.17 -0.99
N LYS A 37 11.58 1.28 -1.16
CA LYS A 37 10.65 1.72 -0.11
C LYS A 37 9.81 0.55 0.38
N SER A 38 9.70 0.38 1.70
CA SER A 38 8.85 -0.65 2.31
C SER A 38 7.77 0.01 3.15
N PHE A 39 6.53 -0.43 2.99
CA PHE A 39 5.35 0.14 3.63
C PHE A 39 4.61 -0.93 4.43
N SER A 40 4.26 -0.60 5.67
CA SER A 40 3.57 -1.47 6.60
C SER A 40 2.90 -0.62 7.68
N PRO A 41 1.61 -0.25 7.55
CA PRO A 41 0.56 -0.81 6.69
C PRO A 41 0.50 -0.26 5.23
N LEU A 42 -0.38 -0.84 4.40
CA LEU A 42 -0.63 -0.39 3.02
C LEU A 42 -1.11 1.08 2.94
N ALA A 43 -1.74 1.59 3.99
CA ALA A 43 -2.18 2.98 4.07
C ALA A 43 -1.02 3.97 3.88
N ASP A 44 0.17 3.66 4.40
CA ASP A 44 1.36 4.50 4.28
C ASP A 44 1.87 4.56 2.83
N ALA A 45 1.53 3.55 2.02
CA ALA A 45 1.87 3.53 0.60
C ALA A 45 0.90 4.36 -0.25
N LEU A 46 -0.28 4.75 0.26
CA LEU A 46 -1.28 5.50 -0.51
C LEU A 46 -0.75 6.75 -1.20
N PRO A 47 -0.01 7.66 -0.53
CA PRO A 47 0.52 8.84 -1.21
C PRO A 47 1.45 8.46 -2.37
N THR A 48 2.35 7.50 -2.14
CA THR A 48 3.25 7.00 -3.20
C THR A 48 2.47 6.31 -4.34
N LEU A 49 1.41 5.57 -4.03
CA LEU A 49 0.59 4.91 -5.05
C LEU A 49 -0.22 5.92 -5.86
N GLN A 50 -0.72 6.99 -5.25
CA GLN A 50 -1.38 8.11 -5.94
C GLN A 50 -0.42 8.84 -6.87
N GLU A 51 0.80 9.15 -6.42
CA GLU A 51 1.86 9.73 -7.27
C GLU A 51 2.16 8.82 -8.48
N LEU A 52 2.16 7.51 -8.26
CA LEU A 52 2.33 6.52 -9.32
C LEU A 52 1.04 6.29 -10.15
N GLY A 53 -0.04 7.02 -9.90
CA GLY A 53 -1.33 6.95 -10.59
C GLY A 53 -2.09 5.64 -10.38
N ILE A 54 -1.94 5.01 -9.22
CA ILE A 54 -2.64 3.80 -8.80
C ILE A 54 -3.71 4.22 -7.79
N ALA A 55 -4.97 4.25 -8.23
CA ALA A 55 -6.10 4.45 -7.33
C ALA A 55 -6.39 3.14 -6.59
N LEU A 56 -6.14 3.13 -5.29
CA LEU A 56 -6.71 2.11 -4.42
C LEU A 56 -8.09 2.59 -3.98
N GLU A 57 -9.14 1.87 -4.34
CA GLU A 57 -10.42 1.94 -3.63
C GLU A 57 -10.21 1.36 -2.23
N THR A 58 -9.66 2.19 -1.34
CA THR A 58 -9.41 1.80 0.04
C THR A 58 -10.73 1.75 0.79
N GLU A 59 -11.34 0.57 0.81
CA GLU A 59 -12.23 0.08 1.88
C GLU A 59 -11.45 -0.10 3.21
N LEU A 60 -10.56 0.85 3.56
CA LEU A 60 -9.81 0.89 4.83
C LEU A 60 -10.38 1.93 5.81
N SER A 61 -11.37 2.72 5.39
CA SER A 61 -12.01 3.76 6.21
C SER A 61 -13.01 3.25 7.25
N LYS A 62 -13.06 1.95 7.57
CA LYS A 62 -13.96 1.44 8.64
C LYS A 62 -13.28 1.01 9.93
N ASP A 63 -11.95 0.86 9.95
CA ASP A 63 -11.24 0.39 11.15
C ASP A 63 -10.41 1.49 11.86
N ALA A 64 -10.27 2.68 11.27
CA ALA A 64 -9.51 3.79 11.89
C ALA A 64 -10.33 4.61 12.91
N GLU A 65 -11.65 4.44 12.96
CA GLU A 65 -12.56 5.18 13.85
C GLU A 65 -12.88 4.40 15.14
N ARG A 66 -11.83 3.83 15.75
CA ARG A 66 -11.87 3.30 17.13
C ARG A 66 -10.72 3.87 17.96
N ARG A 67 -10.46 5.17 17.86
CA ARG A 67 -9.81 5.90 18.96
C ARG A 67 -10.90 6.67 19.69
N PRO A 68 -11.17 6.40 20.97
CA PRO A 68 -11.97 7.33 21.76
C PRO A 68 -11.24 8.68 21.80
N PRO A 69 -11.98 9.81 21.81
CA PRO A 69 -11.38 11.11 22.00
C PRO A 69 -10.68 11.14 23.38
N PRO A 70 -9.52 11.84 23.51
CA PRO A 70 -8.94 12.07 24.82
C PRO A 70 -9.89 12.94 25.66
N ASP A 71 -9.99 12.58 26.95
CA ASP A 71 -10.81 13.26 27.98
C ASP A 71 -10.52 14.76 28.12
#